data_AF-S4ANC0-F1
#
_entry.id   AF-S4ANC0-F1
#
_cell.length_a   1.000
_cell.length_b   1.000
_cell.length_c   1.000
_cell.angle_alpha   90.00
_cell.angle_beta   90.00
_cell.angle_gamma   90.00
#
_symmetry.space_group_name_H-M   'P 1'
#
loop_
_entity.id
_entity.type
_entity.pdbx_description
1 polymer ?
#
loop_
_entity_poly.entity_id
_entity_poly.type
_entity_poly.pdbx_seq_one_letter_code
_entity_poly.pdbx_strand_id
1 'polypeptide(L)' 'MNATDQVARSEELYRIYRAHLDTCPRRHIGILADCAEGARMLRAVHASRLAASRGR' A
#
# COMPACT_ATOMS: atom_id res chain seq x y z
N MET A 1 -19.87 -0.90 -5.32
CA MET A 1 -18.58 -1.62 -5.20
C MET A 1 -18.72 -2.64 -4.08
N ASN A 2 -18.47 -3.92 -4.36
CA ASN A 2 -18.66 -5.03 -3.41
C ASN A 2 -17.43 -5.15 -2.47
N ALA A 3 -17.60 -5.68 -1.27
CA ALA A 3 -16.51 -5.92 -0.32
C ALA A 3 -15.36 -6.74 -0.93
N THR A 4 -15.67 -7.71 -1.79
CA THR A 4 -14.67 -8.54 -2.49
C THR A 4 -13.79 -7.72 -3.45
N ASP A 5 -14.39 -6.75 -4.16
CA ASP A 5 -13.67 -5.83 -5.06
C ASP A 5 -12.74 -4.90 -4.26
N GLN A 6 -13.19 -4.46 -3.08
CA GLN A 6 -12.38 -3.64 -2.19
C GLN A 6 -11.20 -4.41 -1.56
N VAL A 7 -11.39 -5.69 -1.22
CA VAL A 7 -10.29 -6.55 -0.74
C VAL A 7 -9.27 -6.77 -1.85
N ALA A 8 -9.71 -7.14 -3.06
CA ALA A 8 -8.83 -7.35 -4.21
C ALA A 8 -7.99 -6.10 -4.53
N ARG A 9 -8.63 -4.91 -4.52
CA ARG A 9 -7.95 -3.63 -4.67
C ARG A 9 -6.90 -3.39 -3.57
N SER A 10 -7.23 -3.69 -2.31
CA SER A 10 -6.29 -3.50 -1.20
C SER A 10 -5.07 -4.42 -1.30
N GLU A 11 -5.25 -5.64 -1.81
CA GLU A 11 -4.17 -6.61 -2.04
C GLU A 11 -3.29 -6.22 -3.23
N GLU A 12 -3.87 -5.69 -4.30
CA GLU A 12 -3.14 -5.17 -5.45
C GLU A 12 -2.24 -3.99 -5.03
N LEU A 13 -2.80 -3.01 -4.31
CA LEU A 13 -2.02 -1.88 -3.79
C LEU A 13 -0.89 -2.34 -2.87
N TYR A 14 -1.13 -3.38 -2.06
CA TYR A 14 -0.10 -3.94 -1.20
C TYR A 14 1.02 -4.64 -2.00
N ARG A 15 0.68 -5.35 -3.09
CA ARG A 15 1.66 -5.93 -4.01
C ARG A 15 2.53 -4.86 -4.67
N ILE A 16 1.94 -3.78 -5.15
CA ILE A 16 2.67 -2.64 -5.74
C ILE A 16 3.61 -2.02 -4.72
N TYR A 17 3.12 -1.77 -3.49
CA TYR A 17 3.94 -1.27 -2.39
C TYR A 17 5.12 -2.19 -2.10
N ARG A 18 4.90 -3.51 -2.01
CA ARG A 18 5.96 -4.50 -1.76
C ARG A 18 7.00 -4.53 -2.89
N ALA A 19 6.57 -4.47 -4.15
CA ALA A 19 7.47 -4.41 -5.30
C ALA A 19 8.31 -3.12 -5.28
N HIS A 20 7.71 -1.98 -4.95
CA HIS A 20 8.45 -0.73 -4.76
C HIS A 20 9.49 -0.86 -3.63
N LEU A 21 9.13 -1.48 -2.52
CA LEU A 21 10.09 -1.70 -1.42
C LEU A 21 11.25 -2.61 -1.81
N ASP A 22 11.10 -3.50 -2.78
CA ASP A 22 12.18 -4.39 -3.23
C ASP A 22 13.22 -3.66 -4.08
N THR A 23 12.77 -2.68 -4.86
CA THR A 23 13.62 -1.91 -5.77
C THR A 23 14.05 -0.55 -5.23
N CYS A 24 13.46 -0.10 -4.11
CA CYS A 24 13.73 1.23 -3.57
C CYS A 24 15.13 1.29 -2.91
N PRO A 25 16.09 2.06 -3.47
CA PRO A 25 17.43 2.18 -2.91
C PRO A 25 17.40 2.78 -1.50
N ARG A 26 16.44 3.66 -1.20
CA ARG A 26 16.29 4.28 0.13
C ARG A 26 15.97 3.28 1.24
N ARG A 27 15.40 2.12 0.91
CA ARG A 27 15.20 1.03 1.89
C ARG A 27 16.53 0.41 2.32
N HIS A 28 17.48 0.25 1.40
CA HIS A 28 18.81 -0.28 1.69
C HIS A 28 19.67 0.72 2.49
N ILE A 29 19.32 2.00 2.46
CA ILE A 29 19.94 3.05 3.28
C ILE A 29 19.31 3.09 4.69
N GLY A 30 18.32 2.24 4.98
CA GLY A 30 17.62 2.21 6.27
C GLY A 30 16.62 3.36 6.45
N ILE A 31 16.45 4.24 5.45
CA ILE A 31 15.55 5.38 5.49
C ILE A 31 14.28 5.09 4.69
N LEU A 32 13.56 4.05 5.11
CA LEU A 32 12.24 3.75 4.59
C LEU A 32 11.27 4.95 4.69
N ALA A 33 11.49 5.82 5.68
CA ALA A 33 10.68 7.02 5.92
C ALA A 33 10.86 8.11 4.84
N ASP A 34 12.02 8.18 4.16
CA ASP A 34 12.27 9.24 3.17
C ASP A 34 11.63 8.95 1.82
N CYS A 35 11.25 7.69 1.55
CA CYS A 35 10.61 7.39 0.29
C CYS A 35 9.19 7.94 0.22
N ALA A 36 9.06 9.19 -0.23
CA ALA A 36 7.78 9.88 -0.41
C ALA A 36 6.79 9.05 -1.25
N GLU A 37 7.28 8.30 -2.24
CA GLU A 37 6.45 7.40 -3.04
C GLU A 37 6.00 6.17 -2.25
N GLY A 38 6.91 5.49 -1.55
CA GLY A 38 6.56 4.40 -0.64
C GLY A 38 5.56 4.82 0.45
N ALA A 39 5.71 6.02 1.00
CA ALA A 39 4.77 6.59 1.97
C ALA A 39 3.39 6.87 1.37
N ARG A 40 3.33 7.38 0.12
CA ARG A 40 2.05 7.55 -0.61
C ARG A 40 1.38 6.19 -0.87
N MET A 41 2.13 5.19 -1.31
CA MET A 41 1.61 3.84 -1.56
C MET A 41 1.09 3.19 -0.27
N LEU A 42 1.83 3.31 0.84
CA LEU A 42 1.39 2.79 2.13
C LEU A 42 0.09 3.46 2.61
N ARG A 43 -0.03 4.78 2.46
CA ARG A 43 -1.28 5.50 2.74
C ARG A 43 -2.44 5.00 1.87
N ALA A 44 -2.21 4.73 0.59
CA ALA A 44 -3.23 4.19 -0.31
C ALA A 44 -3.70 2.79 0.12
N VAL A 45 -2.77 1.90 0.52
CA VAL A 45 -3.11 0.58 1.08
C VAL A 45 -3.98 0.73 2.33
N HIS A 46 -3.59 1.61 3.25
CA HIS A 46 -4.32 1.83 4.50
C HIS A 46 -5.73 2.39 4.23
N ALA A 47 -5.85 3.38 3.34
CA ALA A 47 -7.14 3.94 2.95
C ALA A 47 -8.05 2.87 2.32
N SER A 48 -7.51 2.01 1.44
CA SER A 48 -8.27 0.92 0.82
C SER A 48 -8.75 -0.11 1.84
N ARG A 49 -7.91 -0.46 2.83
CA ARG A 49 -8.30 -1.38 3.91
C ARG A 49 -9.36 -0.79 4.82
N LEU A 50 -9.26 0.49 5.13
CA LEU A 50 -10.25 1.20 5.95
C LEU A 50 -11.60 1.32 5.25
N ALA A 51 -11.59 1.52 3.92
CA ALA A 51 -12.79 1.52 3.10
C ALA A 51 -13.45 0.13 3.06
N ALA A 52 -12.64 -0.94 2.96
CA ALA A 52 -13.12 -2.32 3.03
C ALA A 52 -13.69 -2.70 4.40
N SER A 53 -13.15 -2.17 5.50
CA SER A 53 -13.65 -2.46 6.86
C SER A 53 -14.93 -1.72 7.21
N ARG A 54 -15.20 -0.56 6.60
CA ARG A 54 -16.40 0.26 6.84
C ARG A 54 -17.63 -0.18 6.06
N GLY A 55 -17.47 -1.03 5.05
CA GLY A 55 -18.58 -1.54 4.24
C GLY A 55 -19.16 -2.86 4.72
N ARG A 56 -18.96 -3.22 6.00
CA ARG A 56 -19.36 -4.51 6.59
C ARG A 56 -20.48 -4.34 7.61
#